data_AF-A0A5C7JEX3-F1
#
_entry.id   AF-A0A5C7JEX3-F1
#
_cell.length_a   1.000
_cell.length_b   1.000
_cell.length_c   1.000
_cell.angle_alpha   90.00
_cell.angle_beta   90.00
_cell.angle_gamma   90.00
#
_symmetry.space_group_name_H-M   'P 1'
#
loop_
_entity.id
_entity.type
_entity.pdbx_description
1 polymer ?
#
loop_
_entity_poly.entity_id
_entity_poly.type
_entity_poly.pdbx_seq_one_letter_code
_entity_poly.pdbx_strand_id
1 'polypeptide(L)'
;MSQIHGKQIKNSTIDKSKLNFEVSYVHNQNTPLSTWNITHTLDKYTNVTIYDSSDNVIEGEIIFVSNSQLQIRFNTSLTCKVVLS
;
A
#
# COMPACT_ATOMS: atom_id res chain seq x y z
N MET A 1 -7.64 0.18 58.94
CA MET A 1 -7.17 -1.00 58.19
C MET A 1 -7.15 -0.62 56.71
N SER A 2 -5.97 -0.64 56.10
CA SER A 2 -5.71 -0.10 54.76
C SER A 2 -6.31 -1.02 53.70
N GLN A 3 -7.25 -0.52 52.88
CA GLN A 3 -7.71 -1.26 51.71
C GLN A 3 -6.72 -1.03 50.57
N ILE A 4 -6.02 -2.11 50.24
CA ILE A 4 -5.06 -2.22 49.16
C ILE A 4 -5.85 -2.06 47.86
N HIS A 5 -5.68 -0.92 47.18
CA HIS A 5 -6.24 -0.73 45.85
C HIS A 5 -5.41 -1.57 44.87
N GLY A 6 -5.90 -2.77 44.57
CA GLY A 6 -5.38 -3.60 43.49
C GLY A 6 -5.45 -2.82 42.19
N LYS A 7 -4.29 -2.34 41.72
CA LYS A 7 -4.14 -1.77 40.39
C LYS A 7 -4.53 -2.87 39.41
N GLN A 8 -5.71 -2.75 38.80
CA GLN A 8 -6.13 -3.63 37.72
C GLN A 8 -5.04 -3.63 36.65
N ILE A 9 -4.43 -4.79 36.42
CA ILE A 9 -3.58 -5.00 35.27
C ILE A 9 -4.48 -4.79 34.06
N LYS A 10 -4.26 -3.72 33.30
CA LYS A 10 -4.91 -3.59 32.00
C LYS A 10 -4.39 -4.76 31.18
N ASN A 11 -5.18 -5.81 31.04
CA ASN A 11 -5.01 -6.76 29.96
C ASN A 11 -5.10 -5.90 28.69
N SER A 12 -3.93 -5.52 28.17
CA SER A 12 -3.81 -4.71 26.98
C SER A 12 -4.37 -5.55 25.85
N THR A 13 -5.68 -5.43 25.64
CA THR A 13 -6.34 -6.01 24.48
C THR A 13 -5.63 -5.37 23.32
N ILE A 14 -4.81 -6.16 22.62
CA ILE A 14 -4.14 -5.64 21.44
C ILE A 14 -5.27 -5.42 20.45
N ASP A 15 -5.66 -4.16 20.29
CA ASP A 15 -6.65 -3.75 19.30
C ASP A 15 -6.15 -4.31 17.97
N LYS A 16 -6.81 -5.34 17.43
CA LYS A 16 -6.39 -5.95 16.15
C LYS A 16 -6.35 -4.92 15.02
N SER A 17 -7.15 -3.85 15.14
CA SER A 17 -7.11 -2.67 14.28
C SER A 17 -5.81 -1.85 14.38
N LYS A 18 -5.04 -1.96 15.47
CA LYS A 18 -3.68 -1.42 15.62
C LYS A 18 -2.57 -2.33 15.11
N LEU A 19 -2.88 -3.61 14.82
CA LEU A 19 -1.98 -4.55 14.16
C LEU A 19 -2.30 -4.69 12.66
N ASN A 20 -2.89 -3.66 12.05
CA ASN A 20 -3.19 -3.68 10.63
C ASN A 20 -1.90 -3.44 9.84
N PHE A 21 -1.11 -4.51 9.66
CA PHE A 21 -0.06 -4.51 8.66
C PHE A 21 -0.76 -4.45 7.30
N GLU A 22 -0.62 -3.33 6.61
CA GLU A 22 -1.05 -3.25 5.21
C GLU A 22 -0.29 -4.35 4.47
N VAL A 23 -1.04 -5.31 3.91
CA VAL A 23 -0.48 -6.38 3.09
C VAL A 23 -0.53 -6.03 1.60
N SER A 24 -1.35 -5.04 1.25
CA SER A 24 -1.55 -4.57 -0.10
C SER A 24 -1.80 -3.07 -0.13
N TYR A 25 -1.45 -2.43 -1.25
CA TYR A 25 -1.66 -1.00 -1.50
C TYR A 25 -2.26 -0.79 -2.89
N VAL A 26 -3.24 0.11 -3.01
CA VAL A 26 -3.89 0.43 -4.29
C VAL A 26 -3.68 1.89 -4.64
N HIS A 27 -3.09 2.15 -5.80
CA HIS A 27 -2.91 3.48 -6.38
C HIS A 27 -3.90 3.68 -7.53
N ASN A 28 -4.74 4.71 -7.45
CA ASN A 28 -5.64 5.08 -8.54
C ASN A 28 -5.15 6.37 -9.19
N GLN A 29 -4.85 6.32 -10.49
CA GLN A 29 -4.41 7.49 -11.24
C GLN A 29 -5.51 7.93 -12.21
N ASN A 30 -6.23 8.97 -11.82
CA ASN A 30 -7.33 9.52 -12.62
C ASN A 30 -6.87 10.53 -13.68
N THR A 31 -5.60 10.96 -13.63
CA THR A 31 -5.01 11.89 -14.60
C THR A 31 -4.06 11.15 -15.52
N PRO A 32 -4.22 11.24 -16.87
CA PRO A 32 -3.35 10.54 -17.80
C PRO A 32 -1.89 10.98 -17.66
N LEU A 33 -1.01 10.05 -17.33
CA LEU A 33 0.44 10.28 -17.23
C LEU A 33 1.18 9.07 -17.80
N SER A 34 2.32 9.30 -18.43
CA SER A 34 3.21 8.24 -18.93
C SER A 34 4.24 7.80 -17.88
N THR A 35 4.41 8.55 -16.79
CA THR A 35 5.33 8.20 -15.70
C THR A 35 4.69 8.48 -14.36
N TRP A 36 4.61 7.46 -13.51
CA TRP A 36 3.95 7.51 -12.21
C TRP A 36 4.96 7.20 -11.11
N ASN A 37 5.02 8.06 -10.10
CA ASN A 37 5.81 7.81 -8.90
C ASN A 37 4.85 7.42 -7.78
N ILE A 38 4.97 6.18 -7.29
CA ILE A 38 4.08 5.59 -6.29
C ILE A 38 4.86 5.37 -5.00
N THR A 39 4.36 5.93 -3.89
CA THR A 39 4.90 5.74 -2.55
C THR A 39 3.92 4.94 -1.70
N HIS A 40 4.41 3.91 -1.03
CA HIS A 40 3.60 2.95 -0.27
C HIS A 40 4.32 2.51 1.02
N THR A 41 3.57 1.90 1.94
CA THR A 41 3.95 1.58 3.33
C THR A 41 4.38 0.13 3.56
N LEU A 42 4.40 -0.71 2.51
CA LEU A 42 4.63 -2.15 2.62
C LEU A 42 6.09 -2.54 2.92
N ASP A 43 7.02 -1.59 2.77
CA ASP A 43 8.48 -1.73 3.02
C ASP A 43 9.09 -3.02 2.45
N LYS A 44 8.71 -3.36 1.21
CA LYS A 44 9.18 -4.54 0.49
C LYS A 44 9.10 -4.32 -1.02
N TYR A 45 9.87 -5.10 -1.78
CA TYR A 45 9.64 -5.23 -3.22
C TYR A 45 8.36 -6.03 -3.45
N THR A 46 7.32 -5.35 -3.90
CA THR A 46 5.96 -5.88 -4.04
C THR A 46 5.72 -6.45 -5.43
N ASN A 47 4.74 -7.34 -5.54
CA ASN A 47 4.19 -7.68 -6.84
C ASN A 47 3.32 -6.53 -7.33
N VAL A 48 3.59 -6.05 -8.54
CA VAL A 48 2.84 -4.94 -9.15
C VAL A 48 1.91 -5.51 -10.21
N THR A 49 0.62 -5.17 -10.12
CA THR A 49 -0.36 -5.45 -11.18
C THR A 49 -1.03 -4.17 -11.60
N ILE A 50 -1.04 -3.91 -12.90
CA ILE A 50 -1.56 -2.67 -13.49
C ILE A 50 -2.85 -3.01 -14.23
N TYR A 51 -3.92 -2.29 -13.92
CA TYR A 51 -5.24 -2.46 -14.52
C TYR A 51 -5.63 -1.20 -15.29
N ASP A 52 -6.07 -1.34 -16.53
CA ASP A 52 -6.66 -0.23 -17.29
C ASP A 52 -8.05 0.18 -16.76
N SER A 53 -8.70 1.14 -17.42
CA SER A 53 -10.05 1.60 -17.06
C SER A 53 -11.15 0.56 -17.31
N SER A 54 -10.84 -0.51 -18.05
CA SER A 54 -11.74 -1.64 -18.34
C SER A 54 -11.37 -2.88 -17.52
N ASP A 55 -10.55 -2.72 -16.47
CA ASP A 55 -10.04 -3.78 -15.60
C ASP A 55 -9.21 -4.88 -16.33
N ASN A 56 -8.63 -4.58 -17.49
CA ASN A 56 -7.66 -5.48 -18.13
C ASN A 56 -6.27 -5.28 -17.53
N VAL A 57 -5.53 -6.38 -17.35
CA VAL A 57 -4.13 -6.31 -16.93
C VAL A 57 -3.27 -5.83 -18.10
N ILE A 58 -2.47 -4.80 -17.85
CA ILE A 58 -1.54 -4.23 -18.82
C ILE A 58 -0.11 -4.26 -18.28
N GLU A 59 0.86 -4.21 -19.20
CA GLU A 59 2.29 -4.20 -18.87
C GLU A 59 2.85 -2.77 -18.92
N GLY A 60 3.82 -2.50 -18.06
CA GLY A 60 4.57 -1.25 -18.02
C GLY A 60 5.99 -1.49 -17.53
N GLU A 61 6.89 -0.54 -17.77
CA GLU A 61 8.23 -0.60 -17.20
C GLU A 61 8.15 -0.24 -15.71
N ILE A 62 8.45 -1.20 -14.83
CA ILE A 62 8.42 -1.02 -13.38
C ILE A 62 9.86 -0.88 -12.88
N ILE A 63 10.14 0.24 -12.23
CA ILE A 63 11.44 0.56 -11.64
C ILE A 63 11.22 0.72 -10.14
N PHE A 64 11.84 -0.14 -9.34
CA PHE A 64 11.83 0.03 -7.89
C PHE A 64 12.91 1.04 -7.49
N VAL A 65 12.50 2.14 -6.88
CA VAL A 65 13.40 3.20 -6.40
C VAL A 65 13.85 2.89 -4.97
N SER A 66 12.96 2.33 -4.16
CA SER A 66 13.24 1.84 -2.80
C SER A 66 12.18 0.79 -2.40
N ASN A 67 12.30 0.25 -1.18
CA ASN A 67 11.29 -0.65 -0.60
C ASN A 67 9.89 -0.02 -0.44
N SER A 68 9.79 1.31 -0.47
CA SER A 68 8.56 2.07 -0.27
C SER A 68 8.22 2.96 -1.47
N GLN A 69 9.03 2.94 -2.53
CA GLN A 69 8.84 3.79 -3.70
C GLN A 69 9.13 3.03 -4.98
N LEU A 70 8.23 3.15 -5.94
CA LEU A 70 8.40 2.64 -7.29
C LEU A 70 7.96 3.66 -8.32
N GLN A 71 8.53 3.53 -9.51
CA GLN A 71 8.18 4.31 -10.68
C GLN A 71 7.66 3.37 -11.76
N ILE A 72 6.54 3.73 -12.40
CA ILE A 72 5.99 3.01 -13.54
C ILE A 72 6.03 3.91 -14.76
N ARG A 73 6.55 3.40 -15.87
CA ARG A 73 6.65 4.11 -17.14
C ARG A 73 5.88 3.37 -18.22
N PHE A 74 5.13 4.13 -19.00
CA PHE A 74 4.33 3.67 -20.12
C PHE A 74 4.80 4.36 -21.40
N ASN A 75 4.55 3.72 -22.54
CA ASN A 75 4.78 4.31 -23.86
C ASN A 75 3.78 5.45 -24.18
N THR A 76 2.63 5.48 -23.50
CA THR A 76 1.57 6.49 -23.67
C THR A 76 1.04 6.96 -22.32
N SER A 77 0.45 8.15 -22.27
CA SER A 77 -0.23 8.62 -21.05
C SER A 77 -1.55 7.88 -20.85
N LEU A 78 -1.71 7.22 -19.69
CA LEU A 78 -2.86 6.39 -19.38
C LEU A 78 -3.46 6.75 -18.01
N THR A 79 -4.74 6.48 -17.82
CA THR A 79 -5.42 6.44 -16.51
C THR A 79 -5.68 5.00 -16.14
N CYS A 80 -5.07 4.54 -15.05
CA CYS A 80 -5.07 3.13 -14.66
C CYS A 80 -5.10 3.03 -13.12
N LYS A 81 -5.24 1.80 -12.64
CA LYS A 81 -5.19 1.41 -11.24
C LYS A 81 -4.03 0.45 -11.05
N VAL A 82 -3.23 0.65 -10.01
CA VAL A 82 -2.09 -0.22 -9.69
C VAL A 82 -2.34 -0.86 -8.34
N VAL A 83 -2.16 -2.17 -8.26
CA VAL A 83 -2.28 -2.95 -7.02
C VAL A 83 -0.90 -3.50 -6.67
N LEU A 84 -0.49 -3.30 -5.43
CA LEU A 84 0.74 -3.81 -4.82
C LEU A 84 0.37 -4.85 -3.78
N SER A 85 1.04 -6.01 -3.77
CA SER A 85 0.84 -7.08 -2.77
C SER A 85 2.14 -7.81 -2.40
#